data_AF-A0A1F6YUF3-F1
#
_entry.id   AF-A0A1F6YUF3-F1
#
_cell.length_a   1.000
_cell.length_b   1.000
_cell.length_c   1.000
_cell.angle_alpha   90.00
_cell.angle_beta   90.00
_cell.angle_gamma   90.00
#
_symmetry.space_group_name_H-M   'P 1'
#
loop_
_entity.id
_entity.type
_entity.pdbx_description
1 polymer ?
#
loop_
_entity_poly.entity_id
_entity_poly.type
_entity_poly.pdbx_seq_one_letter_code
_entity_poly.pdbx_strand_id
1 'polypeptide(L)'
;MTEKLQKIIKEEIAKLPKENQEVINAFDWVKITEEIGKKYLLGESEIGDLQVETILVLVGLEEPDSYTRNIENEVGTSRNEATKIAEEIFQKIFIPINDVLVENIKKSEKMKDPKWDQNLDFILSGGNYSSFLEKRDNMVNTTPTSPLSGGTIPPRPDKGEVGRGF
;
A
#
# COMPACT_ATOMS: atom_id res chain seq x y z
N MET A 1 4.31 -30.24 -9.61
CA MET A 1 4.70 -29.06 -10.42
C MET A 1 5.83 -29.40 -11.39
N THR A 2 5.72 -29.03 -12.66
CA THR A 2 6.74 -29.33 -13.68
C THR A 2 7.92 -28.35 -13.61
N GLU A 3 9.13 -28.77 -14.02
CA GLU A 3 10.32 -27.91 -14.06
C GLU A 3 10.11 -26.67 -14.96
N LYS A 4 9.36 -26.84 -16.05
CA LYS A 4 9.00 -25.75 -16.96
C LYS A 4 8.20 -24.66 -16.25
N LEU A 5 7.22 -25.05 -15.44
CA LEU A 5 6.40 -24.10 -14.69
C LEU A 5 7.22 -23.36 -13.63
N GLN A 6 8.10 -24.06 -12.91
CA GLN A 6 9.02 -23.42 -11.96
C GLN A 6 9.92 -22.37 -12.62
N LYS A 7 10.36 -22.63 -13.84
CA LYS A 7 11.16 -21.67 -14.61
C LYS A 7 10.37 -20.41 -14.95
N ILE A 8 9.14 -20.57 -15.46
CA ILE A 8 8.25 -19.44 -15.79
C ILE A 8 7.97 -18.60 -14.55
N ILE A 9 7.67 -19.24 -13.42
CA ILE A 9 7.44 -18.56 -12.13
C ILE A 9 8.64 -17.67 -11.76
N LYS A 10 9.87 -18.21 -11.85
CA LYS A 10 11.08 -17.44 -11.56
C LYS A 10 11.27 -16.28 -12.52
N GLU A 11 10.96 -16.46 -13.80
CA GLU A 11 11.04 -15.42 -14.82
C GLU A 11 10.03 -14.29 -14.57
N GLU A 12 8.79 -14.60 -14.18
CA GLU A 12 7.78 -13.58 -13.86
C GLU A 12 8.11 -12.83 -12.56
N ILE A 13 8.54 -13.53 -11.51
CA ILE A 13 9.01 -12.88 -10.28
C ILE A 13 10.18 -11.94 -10.59
N ALA A 14 11.13 -12.35 -11.43
CA ALA A 14 12.29 -11.53 -11.77
C ALA A 14 11.95 -10.20 -12.47
N LYS A 15 10.74 -10.04 -13.01
CA LYS A 15 10.26 -8.77 -13.61
C LYS A 15 9.74 -7.77 -12.58
N LEU A 16 9.46 -8.20 -11.36
CA LEU A 16 8.97 -7.34 -10.29
C LEU A 16 10.08 -6.42 -9.75
N PRO A 17 9.74 -5.32 -9.06
CA PRO A 17 10.72 -4.57 -8.28
C PRO A 17 11.46 -5.46 -7.27
N LYS A 18 12.73 -5.17 -6.98
CA LYS A 18 13.59 -6.02 -6.13
C LYS A 18 12.96 -6.27 -4.76
N GLU A 19 12.37 -5.25 -4.18
CA GLU A 19 11.69 -5.31 -2.88
C GLU A 19 10.56 -6.34 -2.91
N ASN A 20 9.78 -6.39 -4.00
CA ASN A 20 8.71 -7.36 -4.16
C ASN A 20 9.25 -8.77 -4.39
N GLN A 21 10.31 -8.90 -5.18
CA GLN A 21 10.99 -10.19 -5.40
C GLN A 21 11.47 -10.79 -4.08
N GLU A 22 12.14 -9.99 -3.25
CA GLU A 22 12.69 -10.42 -1.97
C GLU A 22 11.60 -10.91 -1.02
N VAL A 23 10.47 -10.18 -0.93
CA VAL A 23 9.34 -10.61 -0.10
C VAL A 23 8.76 -11.91 -0.63
N ILE A 24 8.38 -11.98 -1.91
CA ILE A 24 7.73 -13.18 -2.46
C ILE A 24 8.64 -14.42 -2.34
N ASN A 25 9.94 -14.27 -2.60
CA ASN A 25 10.90 -15.38 -2.49
C ASN A 25 11.20 -15.79 -1.04
N ALA A 26 10.96 -14.92 -0.06
CA ALA A 26 11.15 -15.25 1.36
C ALA A 26 10.00 -16.10 1.93
N PHE A 27 8.82 -16.08 1.29
CA PHE A 27 7.67 -16.89 1.69
C PHE A 27 7.65 -18.22 0.94
N ASP A 28 7.47 -19.32 1.67
CA ASP A 28 7.32 -20.67 1.09
C ASP A 28 5.86 -20.93 0.64
N TRP A 29 5.34 -20.04 -0.21
CA TRP A 29 3.96 -20.08 -0.68
C TRP A 29 3.64 -21.36 -1.48
N VAL A 30 4.64 -21.95 -2.14
CA VAL A 30 4.52 -23.22 -2.88
C VAL A 30 4.18 -24.36 -1.91
N LYS A 31 4.89 -24.44 -0.79
CA LYS A 31 4.61 -25.46 0.22
C LYS A 31 3.27 -25.22 0.92
N ILE A 32 2.94 -23.96 1.24
CA ILE A 32 1.65 -23.62 1.88
C ILE A 32 0.49 -24.00 0.98
N THR A 33 0.55 -23.68 -0.32
CA THR A 33 -0.49 -24.09 -1.29
C THR A 33 -0.58 -25.60 -1.44
N GLU A 34 0.55 -26.31 -1.42
CA GLU A 34 0.57 -27.78 -1.44
C GLU A 34 -0.10 -28.39 -0.20
N GLU A 35 0.18 -27.86 1.00
CA GLU A 35 -0.43 -28.30 2.25
C GLU A 35 -1.95 -28.03 2.27
N ILE A 36 -2.38 -26.87 1.78
CA ILE A 36 -3.79 -26.53 1.64
C ILE A 36 -4.45 -27.46 0.63
N GLY A 37 -3.89 -27.64 -0.57
CA GLY A 37 -4.48 -28.52 -1.57
C GLY A 37 -4.64 -29.96 -1.08
N LYS A 38 -3.62 -30.50 -0.39
CA LYS A 38 -3.71 -31.83 0.26
C LYS A 38 -4.82 -31.89 1.32
N LYS A 39 -5.01 -30.83 2.11
CA LYS A 39 -6.09 -30.74 3.11
C LYS A 39 -7.48 -30.81 2.46
N TYR A 40 -7.65 -30.28 1.27
CA TYR A 40 -8.89 -30.33 0.48
C TYR A 40 -8.94 -31.53 -0.49
N LEU A 41 -8.05 -32.52 -0.32
CA LEU A 41 -8.00 -33.75 -1.12
C LEU A 41 -7.76 -33.52 -2.62
N LEU A 42 -7.12 -32.40 -2.98
CA LEU A 42 -6.76 -32.12 -4.37
C LEU A 42 -5.67 -33.10 -4.85
N GLY A 43 -5.77 -33.53 -6.10
CA GLY A 43 -4.76 -34.30 -6.80
C GLY A 43 -3.52 -33.48 -7.14
N GLU A 44 -2.42 -34.13 -7.53
CA GLU A 44 -1.16 -33.44 -7.85
C GLU A 44 -1.28 -32.42 -8.99
N SER A 45 -2.15 -32.68 -9.98
CA SER A 45 -2.42 -31.74 -11.07
C SER A 45 -3.14 -30.50 -10.54
N GLU A 46 -4.24 -30.70 -9.82
CA GLU A 46 -5.06 -29.64 -9.23
C GLU A 46 -4.27 -28.76 -8.25
N ILE A 47 -3.36 -29.35 -7.47
CA ILE A 47 -2.41 -28.60 -6.64
C ILE A 47 -1.48 -27.75 -7.50
N GLY A 48 -1.02 -28.28 -8.63
CA GLY A 48 -0.24 -27.53 -9.61
C GLY A 48 -1.02 -26.34 -10.16
N ASP A 49 -2.28 -26.53 -10.52
CA ASP A 49 -3.16 -25.47 -11.02
C ASP A 49 -3.41 -24.42 -9.93
N LEU A 50 -3.65 -24.83 -8.68
CA LEU A 50 -3.76 -23.93 -7.53
C LEU A 50 -2.48 -23.08 -7.33
N GLN A 51 -1.31 -23.68 -7.51
CA GLN A 51 -0.03 -22.97 -7.45
C GLN A 51 0.10 -21.94 -8.58
N VAL A 52 -0.38 -22.25 -9.79
CA VAL A 52 -0.42 -21.31 -10.93
C VAL A 52 -1.33 -20.11 -10.60
N GLU A 53 -2.57 -20.36 -10.18
CA GLU A 53 -3.50 -19.28 -9.86
C GLU A 53 -2.94 -18.39 -8.73
N THR A 54 -2.29 -18.99 -7.74
CA THR A 54 -1.70 -18.25 -6.61
C THR A 54 -0.58 -17.33 -7.07
N ILE A 55 0.34 -17.81 -7.91
CA ILE A 55 1.44 -16.98 -8.38
C ILE A 55 0.94 -15.85 -9.28
N LEU A 56 -0.07 -16.09 -10.12
CA LEU A 56 -0.63 -15.07 -11.02
C LEU A 56 -1.15 -13.86 -10.24
N VAL A 57 -1.82 -14.10 -9.10
CA VAL A 57 -2.23 -13.03 -8.19
C VAL A 57 -1.03 -12.36 -7.52
N LEU A 58 -0.05 -13.12 -7.02
CA LEU A 58 1.13 -12.58 -6.35
C LEU A 58 1.97 -11.67 -7.26
N VAL A 59 2.08 -11.99 -8.55
CA VAL A 59 2.81 -11.16 -9.53
C VAL A 59 1.93 -10.07 -10.16
N GLY A 60 0.65 -10.01 -9.79
CA GLY A 60 -0.29 -9.00 -10.28
C GLY A 60 -0.75 -9.18 -11.73
N LEU A 61 -0.65 -10.40 -12.27
CA LEU A 61 -1.21 -10.76 -13.59
C LEU A 61 -2.71 -11.04 -13.51
N GLU A 62 -3.22 -11.36 -12.32
CA GLU A 62 -4.64 -11.56 -12.05
C GLU A 62 -5.12 -10.74 -10.86
N GLU A 63 -6.38 -10.32 -10.92
CA GLU A 63 -7.02 -9.56 -9.85
C GLU A 63 -7.44 -10.49 -8.69
N PRO A 64 -7.17 -10.13 -7.43
CA PRO A 64 -7.56 -10.92 -6.26
C PRO A 64 -9.06 -11.27 -6.20
N ASP A 65 -9.93 -10.39 -6.68
CA ASP A 65 -11.38 -10.59 -6.70
C ASP A 65 -11.81 -11.72 -7.65
N SER A 66 -10.98 -12.03 -8.66
CA SER A 66 -11.21 -13.14 -9.59
C SER A 66 -10.70 -14.49 -9.04
N TYR A 67 -9.87 -14.48 -7.99
CA TYR A 67 -9.14 -15.65 -7.53
C TYR A 67 -10.03 -16.84 -7.18
N THR A 68 -11.11 -16.63 -6.42
CA THR A 68 -12.06 -17.70 -6.07
C THR A 68 -12.72 -18.31 -7.30
N ARG A 69 -13.06 -17.50 -8.31
CA ARG A 69 -13.64 -17.99 -9.56
C ARG A 69 -12.61 -18.78 -10.37
N ASN A 70 -11.35 -18.36 -10.36
CA ASN A 70 -10.30 -19.05 -11.08
C ASN A 70 -9.99 -20.40 -10.43
N ILE A 71 -9.98 -20.49 -9.10
CA ILE A 71 -9.88 -21.79 -8.38
C ILE A 71 -11.04 -22.73 -8.76
N GLU A 72 -12.27 -22.21 -8.82
CA GLU A 72 -13.43 -23.02 -9.24
C GLU A 72 -13.24 -23.60 -10.65
N ASN A 73 -12.78 -22.77 -11.60
CA ASN A 73 -12.68 -23.13 -13.01
C ASN A 73 -11.44 -23.98 -13.34
N GLU A 74 -10.26 -23.55 -12.89
CA GLU A 74 -8.97 -24.13 -13.31
C GLU A 74 -8.57 -25.32 -12.44
N VAL A 75 -8.88 -25.26 -11.14
CA VAL A 75 -8.62 -26.38 -10.20
C VAL A 75 -9.78 -27.41 -10.24
N GLY A 76 -10.92 -27.04 -10.83
CA GLY A 76 -12.07 -27.96 -11.01
C GLY A 76 -12.85 -28.25 -9.72
N THR A 77 -12.88 -27.30 -8.79
CA THR A 77 -13.53 -27.46 -7.48
C THR A 77 -14.97 -26.96 -7.48
N SER A 78 -15.77 -27.35 -6.49
CA SER A 78 -17.08 -26.71 -6.28
C SER A 78 -16.91 -25.28 -5.77
N ARG A 79 -17.87 -24.38 -6.06
CA ARG A 79 -17.87 -22.99 -5.56
C ARG A 79 -17.62 -22.87 -4.05
N ASN A 80 -18.17 -23.79 -3.27
CA ASN A 80 -18.02 -23.80 -1.81
C ASN A 80 -16.60 -24.18 -1.38
N GLU A 81 -15.99 -25.16 -2.05
CA GLU A 81 -14.60 -25.55 -1.80
C GLU A 81 -13.64 -24.46 -2.27
N ALA A 82 -13.84 -23.91 -3.47
CA ALA A 82 -13.07 -22.79 -4.00
C ALA A 82 -13.04 -21.61 -3.03
N THR A 83 -14.20 -21.23 -2.48
CA THR A 83 -14.30 -20.15 -1.48
C THR A 83 -13.44 -20.45 -0.25
N LYS A 84 -13.52 -21.67 0.30
CA LYS A 84 -12.76 -22.05 1.50
C LYS A 84 -11.25 -22.11 1.25
N ILE A 85 -10.84 -22.64 0.10
CA ILE A 85 -9.43 -22.68 -0.32
C ILE A 85 -8.89 -21.26 -0.48
N ALA A 86 -9.64 -20.41 -1.19
CA ALA A 86 -9.29 -19.01 -1.40
C ALA A 86 -9.14 -18.25 -0.09
N GLU A 87 -10.08 -18.42 0.86
CA GLU A 87 -10.00 -17.83 2.19
C GLU A 87 -8.75 -18.27 2.96
N GLU A 88 -8.43 -19.57 2.95
CA GLU A 88 -7.26 -20.07 3.66
C GLU A 88 -5.94 -19.58 3.04
N ILE A 89 -5.86 -19.51 1.71
CA ILE A 89 -4.71 -18.92 1.01
C ILE A 89 -4.60 -17.43 1.28
N PHE A 90 -5.72 -16.70 1.26
CA PHE A 90 -5.74 -15.27 1.57
C PHE A 90 -5.15 -15.00 2.95
N GLN A 91 -5.55 -15.80 3.95
CA GLN A 91 -5.05 -15.67 5.33
C GLN A 91 -3.59 -16.09 5.49
N LYS A 92 -3.15 -17.17 4.83
CA LYS A 92 -1.82 -17.75 5.05
C LYS A 92 -0.73 -17.21 4.13
N ILE A 93 -1.10 -16.62 3.00
CA ILE A 93 -0.16 -16.19 1.95
C ILE A 93 -0.34 -14.70 1.65
N PHE A 94 -1.52 -14.28 1.20
CA PHE A 94 -1.70 -12.92 0.69
C PHE A 94 -1.61 -11.86 1.79
N ILE A 95 -2.27 -12.04 2.93
CA ILE A 95 -2.16 -11.10 4.06
C ILE A 95 -0.71 -10.97 4.54
N PRO A 96 0.02 -12.06 4.90
CA PRO A 96 1.39 -11.94 5.37
C PRO A 96 2.35 -11.27 4.38
N ILE A 97 2.23 -11.58 3.08
CA ILE A 97 3.06 -10.95 2.04
C ILE A 97 2.73 -9.46 1.93
N ASN A 98 1.43 -9.12 1.89
CA ASN A 98 0.99 -7.73 1.80
C ASN A 98 1.45 -6.91 3.02
N ASP A 99 1.37 -7.47 4.22
CA ASP A 99 1.80 -6.78 5.44
C ASP A 99 3.29 -6.42 5.39
N VAL A 100 4.15 -7.34 4.93
CA VAL A 100 5.58 -7.08 4.77
C VAL A 100 5.84 -6.04 3.68
N LEU A 101 5.13 -6.09 2.55
CA LEU A 101 5.25 -5.08 1.49
C LEU A 101 4.87 -3.69 2.00
N VAL A 102 3.73 -3.57 2.70
CA VAL A 102 3.26 -2.32 3.29
C VAL A 102 4.25 -1.79 4.34
N GLU A 103 4.82 -2.67 5.16
CA GLU A 103 5.83 -2.27 6.15
C GLU A 103 7.11 -1.75 5.46
N ASN A 104 7.58 -2.41 4.41
CA ASN A 104 8.75 -2.01 3.64
C ASN A 104 8.54 -0.63 2.97
N ILE A 105 7.36 -0.40 2.41
CA ILE A 105 6.99 0.91 1.83
C ILE A 105 7.04 1.99 2.93
N LYS A 106 6.38 1.78 4.07
CA LYS A 106 6.39 2.73 5.21
C LYS A 106 7.80 3.03 5.71
N LYS A 107 8.69 2.03 5.78
CA LYS A 107 10.10 2.23 6.15
C LYS A 107 10.84 3.09 5.13
N SER A 108 10.59 2.86 3.84
CA SER A 108 11.21 3.63 2.75
C SER A 108 10.71 5.08 2.70
N GLU A 109 9.44 5.34 3.04
CA GLU A 109 8.86 6.69 3.11
C GLU A 109 9.42 7.50 4.27
N LYS A 110 9.61 6.87 5.45
CA LYS A 110 10.27 7.49 6.61
C LYS A 110 11.73 7.90 6.34
N MET A 111 12.36 7.35 5.31
CA MET A 111 13.74 7.66 4.92
C MET A 111 13.85 8.75 3.84
N LYS A 112 12.74 9.18 3.24
CA LYS A 112 12.73 10.31 2.31
C LYS A 112 12.46 11.58 3.11
N ASP A 113 13.51 12.28 3.54
CA ASP A 113 13.39 13.72 3.80
C ASP A 113 12.88 14.36 2.49
N PRO A 114 11.61 14.83 2.43
CA PRO A 114 11.11 15.40 1.21
C PRO A 114 11.94 16.65 0.92
N LYS A 115 12.65 16.67 -0.22
CA LYS A 115 13.25 17.91 -0.68
C LYS A 115 12.11 18.89 -0.94
N TRP A 116 12.13 20.00 -0.21
CA TRP A 116 11.05 20.99 -0.17
C TRP A 116 10.75 21.62 -1.54
N ASP A 117 11.70 21.57 -2.49
CA ASP A 117 11.58 22.08 -3.85
C ASP A 117 10.63 21.24 -4.73
N GLN A 118 10.59 19.91 -4.56
CA GLN A 118 9.63 19.05 -5.28
C GLN A 118 8.19 19.20 -4.77
N ASN A 119 8.01 19.59 -3.51
CA ASN A 119 6.69 19.89 -2.96
C ASN A 119 6.11 21.18 -3.56
N LEU A 120 6.93 22.19 -3.87
CA LEU A 120 6.43 23.46 -4.38
C LEU A 120 5.82 23.33 -5.78
N ASP A 121 6.42 22.53 -6.66
CA ASP A 121 5.89 22.29 -8.01
C ASP A 121 4.55 21.52 -7.99
N PHE A 122 4.40 20.53 -7.10
CA PHE A 122 3.14 19.80 -6.91
C PHE A 122 2.03 20.72 -6.40
N ILE A 123 2.36 21.61 -5.45
CA ILE A 123 1.45 22.62 -4.90
C ILE A 123 0.99 23.60 -5.99
N LEU A 124 1.92 24.10 -6.80
CA LEU A 124 1.62 25.04 -7.88
C LEU A 124 0.86 24.38 -9.04
N SER A 125 0.99 23.07 -9.21
CA SER A 125 0.18 22.28 -10.17
C SER A 125 -1.23 21.93 -9.67
N GLY A 126 -1.57 22.21 -8.40
CA GLY A 126 -2.89 21.96 -7.82
C GLY A 126 -3.10 20.55 -7.24
N GLY A 127 -2.04 19.86 -6.84
CA GLY A 127 -2.14 18.51 -6.26
C GLY A 127 -2.75 18.45 -4.85
N ASN A 128 -3.19 17.25 -4.41
CA ASN A 128 -3.83 17.05 -3.10
C ASN A 128 -2.81 17.04 -1.94
N TYR A 129 -2.86 18.09 -1.13
CA TYR A 129 -2.00 18.38 0.02
C TYR A 129 -2.09 17.38 1.19
N SER A 130 -3.17 16.59 1.26
CA SER A 130 -3.47 15.74 2.42
C SER A 130 -2.44 14.64 2.66
N SER A 131 -1.67 14.28 1.62
CA SER A 131 -0.63 13.25 1.68
C SER A 131 0.63 13.70 2.44
N PHE A 132 0.81 15.01 2.67
CA PHE A 132 1.99 15.59 3.33
C PHE A 132 1.69 16.12 4.74
N LEU A 133 0.42 16.13 5.14
CA LEU A 133 0.04 16.47 6.50
C LEU A 133 0.25 15.25 7.37
N GLU A 134 1.23 15.31 8.26
CA GLU A 134 1.41 14.33 9.31
C GLU A 134 0.08 14.22 10.08
N LYS A 135 -0.55 13.04 10.08
CA LYS A 135 -1.73 12.79 10.90
C LYS A 135 -1.28 12.91 12.36
N ARG A 136 -1.59 14.04 12.98
CA ARG A 136 -1.40 14.22 14.41
C ARG A 136 -2.42 13.37 15.15
N ASP A 137 -2.10 12.09 15.35
CA ASP A 137 -2.83 11.29 16.32
C ASP A 137 -2.54 11.87 17.71
N ASN A 138 -3.59 12.46 18.29
CA ASN A 138 -3.69 12.98 19.65
C ASN A 138 -2.79 14.19 19.98
N MET A 139 -3.18 15.40 19.53
CA MET A 139 -2.85 16.62 20.27
C MET A 139 -3.95 16.96 21.26
N VAL A 140 -3.62 16.81 22.54
CA VAL A 140 -4.27 17.44 23.68
C VAL A 140 -4.58 18.91 23.38
N ASN A 141 -5.80 19.33 23.72
CA ASN A 141 -6.31 20.70 23.63
C ASN A 141 -5.26 21.75 24.04
N THR A 142 -4.70 22.46 23.07
CA THR A 142 -4.14 23.78 23.30
C THR A 142 -4.65 24.72 22.22
N THR A 143 -5.36 25.74 22.66
CA THR A 143 -6.03 26.78 21.90
C THR A 143 -5.05 27.54 20.99
N PRO A 144 -5.37 27.83 19.72
CA PRO A 144 -4.44 28.49 18.81
C PRO A 144 -4.42 30.01 19.01
N THR A 145 -3.26 30.58 19.35
CA THR A 145 -2.98 32.02 19.20
C THR A 145 -2.61 32.32 17.74
N SER A 146 -3.45 33.10 17.06
CA SER A 146 -3.19 33.66 15.72
C SER A 146 -2.12 34.75 15.75
N PRO A 147 -1.17 34.79 14.79
CA PRO A 147 -0.40 36.00 14.49
C PRO A 147 -0.71 36.48 13.07
N LEU A 148 -1.63 37.43 12.93
CA LEU A 148 -1.77 38.26 11.74
C LEU A 148 -2.06 39.71 12.17
N SER A 149 -1.06 40.57 12.10
CA SER A 149 -1.26 42.01 11.91
C SER A 149 -0.03 42.59 11.25
N GLY A 150 -0.12 42.77 9.93
CA GLY A 150 0.84 43.52 9.14
C GLY A 150 0.43 44.99 9.01
N GLY A 151 1.33 45.79 8.44
CA GLY A 151 0.97 47.02 7.75
C GLY A 151 1.29 48.31 8.52
N THR A 152 2.40 48.92 8.15
CA THR A 152 2.78 50.32 8.43
C THR A 152 1.69 51.30 7.99
N ILE A 153 1.28 52.21 8.89
CA ILE A 153 0.47 53.40 8.57
C ILE A 153 1.39 54.63 8.69
N PRO A 154 1.47 55.52 7.69
CA PRO A 154 2.31 56.72 7.74
C PRO A 154 1.75 57.78 8.71
N PRO A 155 2.60 58.65 9.30
CA PRO A 155 2.19 59.55 10.38
C PRO A 155 1.28 60.68 9.87
N ARG A 156 0.21 60.94 10.62
CA ARG A 156 -0.70 62.09 10.42
C ARG A 156 -0.11 63.34 11.09
N PRO A 157 -0.18 64.54 10.48
CA PRO A 157 0.51 65.72 10.96
C PRO A 157 -0.09 66.30 12.24
N ASP A 158 0.81 66.76 13.10
CA ASP A 158 0.58 67.50 14.34
C ASP A 158 -0.28 68.75 14.11
N LYS A 159 -1.42 68.83 14.79
CA LYS A 159 -2.16 70.08 14.99
C LYS A 159 -2.26 70.28 16.50
N GLY A 160 -1.23 70.90 17.05
CA GLY A 160 -1.32 71.52 18.35
C GLY A 160 -2.40 72.60 18.34
N GLU A 161 -3.21 72.63 19.37
CA GLU A 161 -3.78 73.87 19.86
C GLU A 161 -3.93 73.78 21.38
N VAL A 162 -3.17 74.67 22.01
CA VAL A 162 -3.02 74.93 23.43
C VAL A 162 -4.32 75.53 24.00
N GLY A 163 -4.74 75.06 25.17
CA GLY A 163 -5.85 75.67 25.90
C GLY A 163 -5.46 76.99 26.58
N ARG A 164 -6.34 78.00 26.47
CA ARG A 164 -6.76 79.06 27.43
C ARG A 164 -7.72 79.98 26.63
N GLY A 165 -8.89 80.40 27.10
CA GLY A 165 -9.16 81.02 28.38
C GLY A 165 -9.08 82.55 28.21
N PHE A 166 -10.25 83.16 27.99
CA PHE A 166 -10.61 84.60 27.87
C PHE A 166 -10.17 85.36 26.62
#